data_AF-A0A0Q6STY4-F1
#
_entry.id   AF-A0A0Q6STY4-F1
#
_cell.length_a   1.000
_cell.length_b   1.000
_cell.length_c   1.000
_cell.angle_alpha   90.00
_cell.angle_beta   90.00
_cell.angle_gamma   90.00
#
_symmetry.space_group_name_H-M   'P 1'
#
loop_
_entity.id
_entity.type
_entity.pdbx_description
1 polymer ?
#
loop_
_entity_poly.entity_id
_entity_poly.type
_entity_poly.pdbx_seq_one_letter_code
_entity_poly.pdbx_strand_id
1 'polypeptide(L)'
;MLYVIVAMSIIVCTFFVGRFFAAKTRLVEQAIEAAIARKLSMSPMAIELGHLKEQNCVMRNLLIDMLENEGSVTPPATKTPGEHDRAVKARIRRRREIFGEAVFLLQQSGHPKSKIQDLKING
;
A
#
# COMPACT_ATOMS: atom_id res chain seq x y z
N MET A 1 -3.93 -2.62 -66.34
CA MET A 1 -4.14 -3.87 -65.57
C MET A 1 -2.98 -4.19 -64.63
N LEU A 2 -1.73 -4.28 -65.11
CA LEU A 2 -0.56 -4.54 -64.25
C LEU A 2 -0.38 -3.52 -63.10
N TYR A 3 -0.56 -2.22 -63.38
CA TYR A 3 -0.46 -1.18 -62.35
C TYR A 3 -1.45 -1.36 -61.19
N VAL A 4 -2.65 -1.84 -61.47
CA VAL A 4 -3.68 -2.10 -60.45
C VAL A 4 -3.27 -3.30 -59.59
N ILE A 5 -2.73 -4.34 -60.22
CA ILE A 5 -2.25 -5.55 -59.52
C ILE A 5 -1.08 -5.20 -58.59
N VAL A 6 -0.13 -4.39 -59.07
CA VAL A 6 1.01 -3.93 -58.27
C VAL A 6 0.58 -3.00 -57.14
N ALA A 7 -0.37 -2.09 -57.39
CA ALA A 7 -0.90 -1.23 -56.33
C ALA A 7 -1.58 -2.06 -55.23
N MET A 8 -2.41 -3.04 -55.61
CA MET A 8 -3.08 -3.92 -54.66
C MET A 8 -2.10 -4.79 -53.87
N SER A 9 -1.03 -5.28 -54.49
CA SER A 9 -0.02 -6.07 -53.78
C SER A 9 0.75 -5.23 -52.75
N ILE A 10 1.08 -3.98 -53.07
CA ILE A 10 1.73 -3.06 -52.14
C ILE A 10 0.82 -2.74 -50.95
N ILE A 11 -0.47 -2.48 -51.20
CA ILE A 11 -1.46 -2.19 -50.14
C ILE A 11 -1.61 -3.40 -49.21
N VAL A 12 -1.70 -4.61 -49.75
CA VAL A 12 -1.80 -5.83 -48.94
C VAL A 12 -0.52 -6.05 -48.13
N CYS A 13 0.67 -5.95 -48.75
CA CYS A 13 1.94 -6.10 -48.05
C CYS A 13 2.10 -5.09 -46.91
N THR A 14 1.82 -3.82 -47.16
CA THR A 14 1.94 -2.77 -46.12
C THR A 14 0.97 -2.99 -44.96
N PHE A 15 -0.25 -3.45 -45.23
CA PHE A 15 -1.22 -3.80 -44.19
C PHE A 15 -0.72 -4.96 -43.31
N PHE A 16 -0.21 -6.04 -43.91
CA PHE A 16 0.31 -7.19 -43.17
C PHE A 16 1.55 -6.84 -42.35
N VAL A 17 2.48 -6.07 -42.91
CA VAL A 17 3.69 -5.61 -42.19
C VAL A 17 3.30 -4.72 -41.01
N GLY A 18 2.38 -3.77 -41.21
CA GLY A 18 1.89 -2.90 -40.13
C GLY A 18 1.24 -3.70 -39.00
N ARG A 19 0.39 -4.68 -39.32
CA ARG A 19 -0.23 -5.56 -38.31
C ARG A 19 0.80 -6.41 -37.58
N PHE A 20 1.79 -6.94 -38.29
CA PHE A 20 2.85 -7.75 -37.71
C PHE A 20 3.69 -6.96 -36.71
N PHE A 21 4.12 -5.75 -37.08
CA PHE A 21 4.86 -4.87 -36.18
C PHE A 21 4.01 -4.47 -34.98
N ALA A 22 2.75 -4.08 -35.17
CA ALA A 22 1.85 -3.75 -34.08
C ALA A 22 1.62 -4.92 -33.09
N ALA A 23 1.55 -6.16 -33.60
CA ALA A 23 1.44 -7.34 -32.75
C ALA A 23 2.74 -7.60 -31.97
N LYS A 24 3.90 -7.45 -32.62
CA LYS A 24 5.21 -7.60 -32.00
C LYS A 24 5.47 -6.55 -30.92
N THR A 25 5.15 -5.27 -31.19
CA THR A 25 5.32 -4.19 -30.20
C THR A 25 4.43 -4.43 -29.00
N ARG A 26 3.17 -4.84 -29.18
CA ARG A 26 2.27 -5.20 -28.08
C ARG A 26 2.81 -6.32 -27.20
N LEU A 27 3.41 -7.35 -27.78
CA LEU A 27 4.02 -8.45 -27.00
C LEU A 27 5.22 -7.96 -26.18
N VAL A 28 6.05 -7.07 -26.75
CA VAL A 28 7.19 -6.48 -26.05
C VAL A 28 6.73 -5.54 -24.93
N GLU A 29 5.74 -4.70 -25.19
CA GLU A 29 5.10 -3.83 -24.18
C GLU A 29 4.57 -4.66 -23.01
N GLN A 30 3.83 -5.74 -23.28
CA GLN A 30 3.34 -6.65 -22.25
C GLN A 30 4.48 -7.30 -21.44
N ALA A 31 5.56 -7.71 -22.09
CA ALA A 31 6.71 -8.30 -21.40
C ALA A 31 7.42 -7.28 -20.49
N ILE A 32 7.56 -6.04 -20.95
CA ILE A 32 8.13 -4.92 -20.16
C ILE A 32 7.24 -4.65 -18.95
N GLU A 33 5.93 -4.54 -19.15
CA GLU A 33 4.99 -4.23 -18.08
C GLU A 33 4.93 -5.35 -17.04
N ALA A 34 4.96 -6.62 -17.47
CA ALA A 34 5.07 -7.76 -16.57
C ALA A 34 6.40 -7.75 -15.77
N ALA A 35 7.51 -7.37 -16.40
CA ALA A 35 8.80 -7.26 -15.72
C ALA A 35 8.82 -6.11 -14.69
N ILE A 36 8.22 -4.97 -15.03
CA ILE A 36 8.04 -3.82 -14.12
C ILE A 36 7.15 -4.22 -12.95
N ALA A 37 5.99 -4.83 -13.21
CA ALA A 37 5.08 -5.29 -12.17
C ALA A 37 5.76 -6.26 -11.20
N ARG A 38 6.50 -7.23 -11.72
CA ARG A 38 7.26 -8.19 -10.89
C ARG A 38 8.35 -7.50 -10.06
N LYS A 39 9.08 -6.55 -10.64
CA LYS A 39 10.13 -5.81 -9.92
C LYS A 39 9.55 -4.86 -8.88
N LEU A 40 8.41 -4.23 -9.16
CA LEU A 40 7.71 -3.37 -8.20
C LEU A 40 7.08 -4.18 -7.08
N SER A 41 6.46 -5.33 -7.35
CA SER A 41 5.88 -6.18 -6.31
C SER A 41 6.94 -6.79 -5.38
N MET A 42 8.14 -7.03 -5.89
CA MET A 42 9.30 -7.49 -5.11
C MET A 42 10.13 -6.33 -4.55
N SER A 43 9.79 -5.09 -4.87
CA SER A 43 10.54 -3.93 -4.41
C SER A 43 10.31 -3.76 -2.90
N PRO A 44 11.37 -3.55 -2.11
CA PRO A 44 11.24 -3.27 -0.68
C PRO A 44 10.32 -2.06 -0.43
N MET A 45 10.30 -1.09 -1.35
CA MET A 45 9.45 0.10 -1.27
C MET A 45 7.95 -0.22 -1.32
N ALA A 46 7.53 -1.22 -2.11
CA ALA A 46 6.11 -1.60 -2.19
C ALA A 46 5.65 -2.30 -0.90
N ILE A 47 6.54 -3.07 -0.28
CA ILE A 47 6.31 -3.73 1.01
C ILE A 47 6.22 -2.67 2.12
N GLU A 48 7.14 -1.72 2.15
CA GLU A 48 7.13 -0.60 3.12
C GLU A 48 5.88 0.28 2.96
N LEU A 49 5.45 0.59 1.73
CA LEU A 49 4.20 1.29 1.46
C LEU A 49 2.99 0.52 1.97
N GLY A 50 2.97 -0.81 1.79
CA GLY A 50 1.92 -1.68 2.32
C GLY A 50 1.85 -1.62 3.84
N HIS A 51 3.00 -1.77 4.51
CA HIS A 51 3.10 -1.70 5.96
C HIS A 51 2.69 -0.31 6.51
N LEU A 52 3.13 0.77 5.86
CA LEU A 52 2.76 2.13 6.26
C LEU A 52 1.25 2.39 6.08
N LYS A 53 0.66 1.86 5.02
CA LYS A 53 -0.79 1.93 4.79
C LYS A 53 -1.58 1.16 5.85
N GLU A 54 -1.11 -0.01 6.24
CA GLU A 54 -1.71 -0.81 7.31
C GLU A 54 -1.63 -0.07 8.65
N GLN A 55 -0.46 0.45 9.02
CA GLN A 55 -0.29 1.26 10.22
C GLN A 55 -1.21 2.49 10.22
N ASN A 56 -1.34 3.18 9.08
CA ASN A 56 -2.27 4.30 8.95
C ASN A 56 -3.73 3.87 9.14
N CYS A 57 -4.12 2.72 8.60
CA CYS A 57 -5.46 2.16 8.76
C CYS A 57 -5.76 1.82 10.22
N VAL A 58 -4.84 1.11 10.89
CA VAL A 58 -4.95 0.77 12.32
C VAL A 58 -5.07 2.02 13.18
N MET A 59 -4.23 3.03 12.92
CA MET A 59 -4.27 4.29 13.67
C MET A 59 -5.59 5.05 13.45
N ARG A 60 -6.12 5.07 12.23
CA ARG A 60 -7.43 5.67 11.92
C ARG A 60 -8.56 4.97 12.66
N ASN A 61 -8.57 3.64 12.67
CA ASN A 61 -9.57 2.86 13.39
C ASN A 61 -9.50 3.15 14.89
N LEU A 62 -8.30 3.18 15.47
CA LEU A 62 -8.12 3.48 16.89
C LEU A 62 -8.56 4.92 17.24
N LEU A 63 -8.33 5.89 16.35
CA LEU A 63 -8.84 7.25 16.52
C LEU A 63 -10.37 7.33 16.43
N ILE A 64 -10.98 6.55 15.53
CA ILE A 64 -12.44 6.45 15.40
C ILE A 64 -13.02 5.81 16.67
N ASP A 65 -12.47 4.70 17.14
CA ASP A 65 -12.89 4.04 18.38
C ASP A 65 -12.79 5.00 19.58
N MET A 66 -11.74 5.81 19.62
CA MET A 66 -11.58 6.84 20.65
C MET A 66 -12.64 7.94 20.55
N LEU A 67 -12.95 8.41 19.35
CA LEU A 67 -13.97 9.43 19.12
C LEU A 67 -15.37 8.91 19.46
N GLU A 68 -15.69 7.68 19.04
CA GLU A 68 -16.98 7.04 19.32
C GLU A 68 -17.16 6.78 20.83
N ASN A 69 -16.08 6.37 21.51
CA ASN A 69 -16.09 6.22 22.96
C ASN A 69 -16.11 7.57 23.71
N GLU A 70 -15.71 8.68 23.08
CA GLU A 70 -15.90 10.03 23.61
C GLU A 70 -17.34 10.53 23.42
N GLY A 71 -17.96 10.22 22.28
CA GLY A 71 -19.34 10.58 21.95
C GLY A 71 -20.42 9.76 22.67
N SER A 72 -20.09 8.54 23.13
CA SER A 72 -21.01 7.66 23.87
C SER A 72 -21.18 8.03 25.35
N VAL A 73 -20.43 9.01 25.84
CA VAL A 73 -20.58 9.52 27.21
C VAL A 73 -21.66 10.60 27.21
N THR A 74 -22.84 10.21 27.70
CA THR A 74 -23.95 11.10 28.06
C THR A 74 -23.43 12.42 28.65
N PRO A 75 -23.94 13.59 28.21
CA PRO A 75 -23.50 14.87 28.75
C PRO A 75 -23.64 14.84 30.28
N PRO A 76 -22.58 15.13 31.05
CA PRO A 76 -22.66 15.13 32.49
C PRO A 76 -23.48 16.35 32.91
N ALA A 77 -24.79 16.15 33.10
CA ALA A 77 -25.71 17.21 33.49
C ALA A 77 -25.33 17.88 34.83
N THR A 78 -24.41 17.33 35.62
CA THR A 78 -23.95 17.92 36.89
C THR A 78 -22.60 17.33 37.31
N LYS A 79 -21.46 17.88 36.86
CA LYS A 79 -20.15 17.58 37.46
C LYS A 79 -19.40 18.85 37.80
N THR A 80 -18.96 18.95 39.05
CA THR A 80 -18.17 20.05 39.60
C THR A 80 -16.82 20.15 38.88
N PRO A 81 -16.24 21.35 38.65
CA PRO A 81 -15.04 21.52 37.81
C PRO A 81 -13.84 20.66 38.23
N GLY A 82 -13.65 20.44 39.54
CA GLY A 82 -12.56 19.63 40.09
C GLY A 82 -12.74 18.11 39.97
N GLU A 83 -13.94 17.62 39.69
CA GLU A 83 -14.20 16.19 39.42
C GLU A 83 -14.06 15.87 37.93
N HIS A 84 -14.42 16.84 37.09
CA HIS A 84 -14.16 16.78 35.65
C HIS A 84 -12.65 16.69 35.38
N ASP A 85 -11.85 17.56 36.00
CA ASP A 85 -10.40 17.61 35.76
C ASP A 85 -9.67 16.35 36.26
N ARG A 86 -10.14 15.77 37.38
CA ARG A 86 -9.64 14.48 37.87
C ARG A 86 -10.03 13.31 36.98
N ALA A 87 -11.27 13.30 36.48
CA ALA A 87 -11.72 12.28 35.53
C ALA A 87 -10.95 12.37 34.20
N VAL A 88 -10.67 13.57 33.70
CA VAL A 88 -9.87 13.79 32.49
C VAL A 88 -8.42 13.35 32.70
N LYS A 89 -7.78 13.70 33.82
CA LYS A 89 -6.40 13.25 34.12
C LYS A 89 -6.28 11.74 34.27
N ALA A 90 -7.23 11.09 34.94
CA ALA A 90 -7.27 9.64 35.05
C ALA A 90 -7.46 8.96 33.68
N ARG A 91 -8.28 9.56 32.79
CA ARG A 91 -8.47 9.08 31.42
C ARG A 91 -7.22 9.25 30.55
N ILE A 92 -6.56 10.39 30.62
CA ILE A 92 -5.29 10.65 29.90
C ILE A 92 -4.22 9.65 30.33
N ARG A 93 -4.13 9.38 31.63
CA ARG A 93 -3.17 8.40 32.17
C ARG A 93 -3.42 7.00 31.65
N ARG A 94 -4.66 6.51 31.74
CA ARG A 94 -5.03 5.18 31.22
C ARG A 94 -4.84 5.08 29.70
N ARG A 95 -5.13 6.14 28.94
CA ARG A 95 -4.84 6.19 27.49
C ARG A 95 -3.34 6.07 27.23
N ARG A 96 -2.49 6.78 27.97
CA ARG A 96 -1.03 6.74 27.80
C ARG A 96 -0.46 5.35 28.03
N GLU A 97 -1.04 4.59 28.98
CA GLU A 97 -0.67 3.19 29.24
C GLU A 97 -1.04 2.29 28.06
N ILE A 98 -2.29 2.36 27.59
CA ILE A 98 -2.78 1.56 26.44
C ILE A 98 -2.03 1.90 25.15
N PHE A 99 -1.79 3.18 24.87
CA PHE A 99 -0.98 3.60 23.72
C PHE A 99 0.47 3.13 23.83
N GLY A 100 1.04 3.13 25.04
CA GLY A 100 2.37 2.59 25.29
C GLY A 100 2.46 1.10 24.94
N GLU A 101 1.46 0.32 25.37
CA GLU A 101 1.36 -1.11 25.05
C GLU A 101 1.16 -1.37 23.55
N ALA A 102 0.27 -0.62 22.89
CA ALA A 102 0.03 -0.74 21.46
C ALA A 102 1.26 -0.39 20.61
N VAL A 103 1.98 0.70 20.96
CA VAL A 103 3.24 1.08 20.30
C VAL A 103 4.32 0.04 20.53
N PHE A 104 4.42 -0.52 21.75
CA PHE A 104 5.36 -1.58 22.06
C PHE A 104 5.10 -2.85 21.23
N LEU A 105 3.84 -3.28 21.12
CA LEU A 105 3.45 -4.42 20.29
C LEU A 105 3.74 -4.19 18.80
N LEU A 106 3.48 -2.99 18.29
CA LEU A 106 3.78 -2.61 16.90
C LEU A 106 5.29 -2.59 16.62
N GLN A 107 6.12 -2.15 17.57
CA GLN A 107 7.58 -2.19 17.44
C GLN A 107 8.10 -3.63 17.49
N GLN A 108 7.52 -4.49 18.32
CA GLN A 108 7.88 -5.90 18.40
C GLN A 108 7.48 -6.67 17.13
N SER A 109 6.32 -6.37 16.53
CA SER A 109 5.90 -6.97 15.27
C SER A 109 6.67 -6.43 14.06
N GLY A 110 7.17 -5.19 14.15
CA GLY A 110 7.99 -4.53 13.13
C GLY A 110 9.47 -4.90 13.15
N HIS A 111 9.92 -5.80 14.04
CA HIS A 111 11.27 -6.34 14.05
C HIS A 111 11.28 -7.70 13.31
N PRO A 112 11.36 -7.73 11.96
CA PRO A 112 11.64 -8.99 11.29
C PRO A 112 13.00 -9.46 11.81
N LYS A 113 13.07 -10.72 12.23
CA LYS A 113 14.33 -11.41 12.48
C LYS A 113 15.20 -11.21 11.23
N SER A 114 16.11 -10.25 11.32
CA SER A 114 17.25 -10.10 10.43
C SER A 114 18.13 -11.33 10.60
N LYS A 115 17.70 -12.45 10.03
CA LYS A 115 18.56 -13.58 9.71
C LYS A 115 19.00 -13.36 8.26
N ILE A 116 19.92 -12.40 8.13
CA ILE A 116 20.85 -12.34 7.00
C ILE A 116 21.53 -13.71 7.00
N GLN A 117 21.03 -14.63 6.18
CA GLN A 117 21.75 -15.84 5.81
C GLN A 117 22.51 -15.49 4.54
N ASP A 118 23.81 -15.42 4.69
CA ASP A 118 24.84 -15.34 3.67
C ASP A 118 24.47 -16.18 2.43
N LEU A 119 23.98 -15.52 1.38
CA LEU A 119 23.99 -16.11 0.04
C LEU A 119 25.35 -15.79 -0.58
N LYS A 120 26.31 -16.64 -0.24
CA LYS A 120 27.61 -16.77 -0.90
C LYS A 120 27.38 -16.97 -2.40
N ILE A 121 27.69 -15.96 -3.19
CA ILE A 121 27.75 -16.04 -4.65
C ILE A 121 29.03 -16.81 -4.98
N ASN A 122 28.90 -18.06 -5.43
CA ASN A 122 29.99 -18.74 -6.12
C ASN A 122 29.96 -18.27 -7.59
N GLY A 123 31.11 -17.80 -8.06
CA GLY A 123 31.34 -17.46 -9.48
C GLY A 123 31.49 -18.69 -10.37
#